data_AF-A0A212EL18-F1
#
_entry.id   AF-A0A212EL18-F1
#
_cell.length_a   1.000
_cell.length_b   1.000
_cell.length_c   1.000
_cell.angle_alpha   90.00
_cell.angle_beta   90.00
_cell.angle_gamma   90.00
#
_symmetry.space_group_name_H-M   'P 1'
#
loop_
_entity.id
_entity.type
_entity.pdbx_description
1 polymer ?
#
loop_
_entity_poly.entity_id
_entity_poly.type
_entity_poly.pdbx_seq_one_letter_code
_entity_poly.pdbx_strand_id
1 'polypeptide(L)'
;MVKLTTELIQSSMQYINPCRDRELDLRGYKIPQIENLGATLDQFDTIDFSDNDIRKLDGFPLLKRLKCLFFNNNRIVRLTENLEQYLPNLETLVLTNNNLSELGDLDPLSTLPKLRTLSLMHNPVANKQHYR
;
A
#
# COMPACT_ATOMS: atom_id res chain seq x y z
N MET A 1 11.85 13.45 7.74
CA MET A 1 10.49 12.90 7.54
C MET A 1 9.78 13.84 6.58
N VAL A 2 9.47 13.39 5.37
CA VAL A 2 8.84 14.20 4.32
C VAL A 2 7.36 13.87 4.32
N LYS A 3 6.49 14.89 4.39
CA LYS A 3 5.04 14.69 4.30
C LYS A 3 4.64 14.34 2.87
N LEU A 4 3.60 13.53 2.68
CA LEU A 4 3.07 13.23 1.36
C LEU A 4 2.15 14.37 0.92
N THR A 5 2.71 15.44 0.36
CA THR A 5 1.92 16.60 -0.08
C THR A 5 1.37 16.41 -1.49
N THR A 6 0.40 17.25 -1.86
CA THR A 6 -0.15 17.30 -3.22
C THR A 6 0.91 17.64 -4.27
N GLU A 7 1.84 18.53 -3.93
CA GLU A 7 2.95 18.93 -4.82
C GLU A 7 3.93 17.77 -5.04
N LEU A 8 4.22 16.98 -3.98
CA LEU A 8 5.05 15.79 -4.10
C LEU A 8 4.41 14.78 -5.06
N ILE A 9 3.12 14.52 -4.92
CA ILE A 9 2.38 13.61 -5.82
C ILE A 9 2.43 14.09 -7.27
N GLN A 10 2.20 15.38 -7.51
CA GLN A 10 2.16 15.95 -8.86
C GLN A 10 3.53 16.00 -9.54
N SER A 11 4.60 16.19 -8.76
CA SER A 11 5.98 16.24 -9.26
C SER A 11 6.67 14.88 -9.34
N SER A 12 6.09 13.84 -8.71
CA SER A 12 6.63 12.48 -8.73
C SER A 12 6.52 11.84 -10.11
N MET A 13 7.39 10.86 -10.37
CA MET A 13 7.45 10.19 -11.66
C MET A 13 6.17 9.37 -11.90
N GLN A 14 5.62 9.52 -13.11
CA GLN A 14 4.41 8.86 -13.57
C GLN A 14 4.70 8.22 -14.93
N TYR A 15 4.45 6.93 -15.07
CA TYR A 15 4.77 6.20 -16.29
C TYR A 15 3.85 5.01 -16.50
N ILE A 16 3.97 4.38 -17.68
CA ILE A 16 3.36 3.07 -17.94
C ILE A 16 4.40 2.01 -17.60
N ASN A 17 4.10 1.16 -16.61
CA ASN A 17 5.02 0.12 -16.17
C ASN A 17 5.03 -1.08 -17.15
N PRO A 18 5.92 -2.08 -16.96
CA PRO A 18 6.00 -3.24 -17.85
C PRO A 18 4.70 -4.08 -17.95
N CYS A 19 3.82 -4.01 -16.95
CA CYS A 19 2.51 -4.65 -16.95
C CYS A 19 1.45 -3.85 -17.73
N ARG A 20 1.84 -2.70 -18.33
CA ARG A 20 0.96 -1.74 -19.01
C ARG A 20 -0.01 -0.99 -18.09
N ASP A 21 0.30 -0.95 -16.80
CA ASP A 21 -0.45 -0.19 -15.81
C ASP A 21 0.08 1.24 -15.71
N ARG A 22 -0.81 2.22 -15.44
CA ARG A 22 -0.35 3.55 -15.07
C ARG A 22 0.15 3.52 -13.63
N GLU A 23 1.43 3.82 -13.44
CA GLU A 23 2.11 3.77 -12.16
C GLU A 23 2.54 5.15 -11.69
N LEU A 24 2.35 5.39 -10.39
CA LEU A 24 2.92 6.53 -9.66
C LEU A 24 4.05 6.03 -8.75
N ASP A 25 5.25 6.58 -8.93
CA ASP A 25 6.43 6.24 -8.15
C ASP A 25 6.60 7.20 -6.96
N LEU A 26 6.39 6.70 -5.75
CA LEU A 26 6.58 7.41 -4.49
C LEU A 26 7.70 6.79 -3.64
N ARG A 27 8.68 6.15 -4.28
CA ARG A 27 9.76 5.45 -3.57
C ARG A 27 10.75 6.40 -2.89
N GLY A 28 11.29 5.99 -1.74
CA GLY A 28 12.48 6.60 -1.16
C GLY A 28 12.31 7.99 -0.53
N TYR A 29 11.08 8.51 -0.41
CA TYR A 29 10.83 9.86 0.10
C TYR A 29 10.84 9.97 1.63
N LYS A 30 10.98 8.86 2.37
CA LYS A 30 10.83 8.82 3.84
C LYS A 30 9.46 9.32 4.29
N ILE A 31 8.43 8.94 3.53
CA ILE A 31 7.02 9.22 3.80
C ILE A 31 6.62 8.44 5.06
N PRO A 32 6.09 9.11 6.09
CA PRO A 32 5.72 8.46 7.35
C PRO A 32 4.28 7.95 7.39
N GLN A 33 3.42 8.52 6.56
CA GLN A 33 1.98 8.31 6.56
C GLN A 33 1.43 8.62 5.17
N ILE A 34 0.41 7.87 4.78
CA ILE A 34 -0.35 8.09 3.55
C ILE A 34 -1.38 9.19 3.81
N GLU A 35 -1.34 10.23 2.99
CA GLU A 35 -2.24 11.37 3.04
C GLU A 35 -2.31 12.01 1.65
N ASN A 36 -3.30 12.89 1.41
CA ASN A 36 -3.42 13.69 0.19
C ASN A 36 -3.51 12.93 -1.15
N LEU A 37 -3.74 11.60 -1.12
CA LEU A 37 -3.88 10.78 -2.34
C LEU A 37 -5.09 11.17 -3.21
N GLY A 38 -5.99 12.04 -2.75
CA GLY A 38 -7.03 12.64 -3.59
C GLY A 38 -6.44 13.41 -4.78
N ALA A 39 -5.22 13.93 -4.67
CA ALA A 39 -4.50 14.59 -5.76
C ALA A 39 -4.14 13.66 -6.93
N THR A 40 -4.22 12.33 -6.74
CA THR A 40 -4.02 11.35 -7.82
C THR A 40 -5.19 11.29 -8.80
N LEU A 41 -6.36 11.85 -8.42
CA LEU A 41 -7.58 11.85 -9.22
C LEU A 41 -8.03 10.45 -9.70
N ASP A 42 -7.70 9.40 -8.93
CA ASP A 42 -8.04 7.99 -9.22
C ASP A 42 -7.56 7.52 -10.62
N GLN A 43 -6.43 8.06 -11.09
CA GLN A 43 -5.93 7.79 -12.44
C GLN A 43 -4.95 6.62 -12.54
N PHE A 44 -4.42 6.13 -11.41
CA PHE A 44 -3.37 5.11 -11.38
C PHE A 44 -3.91 3.71 -11.12
N ASP A 45 -3.34 2.74 -11.82
CA ASP A 45 -3.57 1.32 -11.61
C ASP A 45 -2.62 0.77 -10.54
N THR A 46 -1.42 1.35 -10.42
CA THR A 46 -0.37 0.97 -9.47
C THR A 46 0.20 2.20 -8.74
N ILE A 47 0.47 2.08 -7.45
CA ILE A 47 1.29 3.05 -6.70
C ILE A 47 2.41 2.30 -5.96
N ASP A 48 3.65 2.76 -6.13
CA ASP A 48 4.81 2.21 -5.44
C ASP A 48 5.25 3.12 -4.29
N PHE A 49 5.07 2.64 -3.05
CA PHE A 49 5.48 3.27 -1.80
C PHE A 49 6.74 2.63 -1.21
N SER A 50 7.50 1.85 -1.97
CA SER A 50 8.67 1.15 -1.44
C SER A 50 9.73 2.10 -0.86
N ASP A 51 10.49 1.63 0.13
CA ASP A 51 11.58 2.38 0.76
C ASP A 51 11.12 3.69 1.44
N ASN A 52 10.01 3.62 2.18
CA ASN A 52 9.49 4.72 2.99
C ASN A 52 9.43 4.35 4.49
N ASP A 53 8.90 5.24 5.32
CA ASP A 53 8.80 5.06 6.78
C ASP A 53 7.34 4.85 7.23
N ILE A 54 6.47 4.35 6.34
CA ILE A 54 5.02 4.24 6.57
C ILE A 54 4.75 3.21 7.65
N ARG A 55 3.93 3.56 8.65
CA ARG A 55 3.61 2.69 9.80
C ARG A 55 2.22 2.07 9.77
N LYS A 56 1.30 2.61 8.98
CA LYS A 56 -0.07 2.11 8.88
C LYS A 56 -0.53 2.18 7.43
N LEU A 57 -1.23 1.14 7.01
CA LEU A 57 -1.97 1.14 5.75
C LEU A 57 -3.35 1.77 6.01
N ASP A 58 -3.43 3.08 5.87
CA ASP A 58 -4.64 3.90 6.04
C ASP A 58 -4.56 5.20 5.20
N GLY A 59 -5.47 6.16 5.42
CA GLY A 59 -5.39 7.48 4.80
C GLY A 59 -5.72 7.53 3.31
N PHE A 60 -6.20 6.42 2.73
CA PHE A 60 -6.64 6.35 1.34
C PHE A 60 -7.98 7.06 1.16
N PRO A 61 -8.16 7.87 0.10
CA PRO A 61 -9.47 8.19 -0.42
C PRO A 61 -10.06 6.97 -1.16
N LEU A 62 -11.29 7.08 -1.65
CA LEU A 62 -11.85 6.09 -2.57
C LEU A 62 -11.07 6.10 -3.89
N LEU A 63 -10.34 5.02 -4.17
CA LEU A 63 -9.58 4.79 -5.39
C LEU A 63 -10.11 3.54 -6.09
N LYS A 64 -11.00 3.72 -7.08
CA LYS A 64 -11.65 2.61 -7.79
C LYS A 64 -10.73 2.00 -8.85
N ARG A 65 -9.77 2.76 -9.36
CA ARG A 65 -8.87 2.28 -10.41
C ARG A 65 -7.68 1.50 -9.86
N LEU A 66 -7.26 1.81 -8.63
CA LEU A 66 -6.06 1.22 -8.04
C LEU A 66 -6.21 -0.29 -7.83
N LYS A 67 -5.27 -1.06 -8.37
CA LYS A 67 -5.23 -2.54 -8.33
C LYS A 67 -3.99 -3.09 -7.65
N CYS A 68 -2.89 -2.36 -7.69
CA CYS A 68 -1.60 -2.82 -7.17
C CYS A 68 -0.97 -1.79 -6.22
N LEU A 69 -0.53 -2.27 -5.06
CA LEU A 69 0.18 -1.49 -4.06
C LEU A 69 1.48 -2.19 -3.66
N PHE A 70 2.59 -1.48 -3.80
CA PHE A 70 3.90 -1.92 -3.31
C PHE A 70 4.29 -1.11 -2.06
N PHE A 71 4.59 -1.82 -0.97
CA PHE A 71 5.04 -1.26 0.30
C PHE A 71 6.32 -1.92 0.78
N ASN A 72 7.20 -2.35 -0.14
CA ASN A 72 8.44 -2.99 0.25
C ASN A 72 9.26 -2.08 1.17
N ASN A 73 9.94 -2.64 2.18
CA ASN A 73 10.86 -1.91 3.05
C ASN A 73 10.21 -0.68 3.72
N ASN A 74 9.06 -0.89 4.35
CA ASN A 74 8.37 0.10 5.17
C ASN A 74 8.37 -0.34 6.65
N ARG A 75 7.57 0.31 7.48
CA ARG A 75 7.47 0.03 8.93
C ARG A 75 6.03 -0.28 9.33
N ILE A 76 5.25 -0.87 8.42
CA ILE A 76 3.82 -1.10 8.63
C ILE A 76 3.64 -2.11 9.76
N VAL A 77 2.92 -1.69 10.80
CA VAL A 77 2.58 -2.53 11.96
C VAL A 77 1.10 -2.83 12.06
N ARG A 78 0.25 -2.14 11.28
CA ARG A 78 -1.21 -2.28 11.35
C ARG A 78 -1.89 -1.87 10.05
N LEU A 79 -3.05 -2.46 9.80
CA LEU A 79 -3.94 -2.17 8.68
C LEU A 79 -5.21 -1.49 9.22
N THR A 80 -5.82 -0.60 8.45
CA THR A 80 -7.10 0.01 8.85
C THR A 80 -8.26 -0.94 8.58
N GLU A 81 -9.32 -0.87 9.39
CA GLU A 81 -10.57 -1.59 9.17
C GLU A 81 -11.30 -1.07 7.91
N ASN A 82 -12.13 -1.92 7.29
CA ASN A 82 -12.97 -1.56 6.13
C ASN A 82 -12.19 -1.04 4.91
N LEU A 83 -11.01 -1.62 4.59
CA LEU A 83 -10.19 -1.20 3.44
C LEU A 83 -10.93 -1.26 2.10
N GLU A 84 -11.89 -2.15 1.96
CA GLU A 84 -12.74 -2.31 0.78
C GLU A 84 -13.58 -1.07 0.45
N GLN A 85 -13.86 -0.21 1.44
CA GLN A 85 -14.55 1.07 1.22
C GLN A 85 -13.68 2.08 0.48
N TYR A 86 -12.35 1.95 0.59
CA TYR A 86 -11.38 2.87 -0.01
C TYR A 86 -10.71 2.26 -1.24
N LEU A 87 -10.44 0.96 -1.21
CA LEU A 87 -9.69 0.22 -2.22
C LEU A 87 -10.51 -0.98 -2.76
N PRO A 88 -11.72 -0.76 -3.30
CA PRO A 88 -12.66 -1.84 -3.64
C PRO A 88 -12.17 -2.80 -4.73
N ASN A 89 -11.15 -2.39 -5.50
CA ASN A 89 -10.60 -3.16 -6.62
C ASN A 89 -9.14 -3.56 -6.43
N LEU A 90 -8.62 -3.53 -5.19
CA LEU A 90 -7.24 -3.96 -4.93
C LEU A 90 -7.09 -5.47 -5.20
N GLU A 91 -6.15 -5.81 -6.07
CA GLU A 91 -5.86 -7.18 -6.50
C GLU A 91 -4.52 -7.69 -5.97
N THR A 92 -3.53 -6.79 -5.87
CA THR A 92 -2.17 -7.10 -5.42
C THR A 92 -1.74 -6.17 -4.30
N LEU A 93 -1.29 -6.74 -3.18
CA LEU A 93 -0.70 -6.02 -2.06
C LEU A 93 0.63 -6.67 -1.65
N VAL A 94 1.72 -5.92 -1.79
CA VAL A 94 3.06 -6.38 -1.42
C VAL A 94 3.53 -5.63 -0.19
N LEU A 95 3.62 -6.34 0.93
CA LEU A 95 4.03 -5.85 2.24
C LEU A 95 5.38 -6.45 2.67
N THR A 96 6.21 -6.88 1.72
CA THR A 96 7.52 -7.48 2.01
C THR A 96 8.38 -6.56 2.87
N ASN A 97 9.05 -7.12 3.87
CA ASN A 97 9.94 -6.39 4.79
C ASN A 97 9.23 -5.22 5.49
N ASN A 98 8.25 -5.58 6.32
CA ASN A 98 7.49 -4.69 7.20
C ASN A 98 7.43 -5.29 8.62
N ASN A 99 6.61 -4.72 9.51
CA ASN A 99 6.61 -5.02 10.94
C ASN A 99 5.27 -5.61 11.44
N LEU A 100 4.46 -6.20 10.55
CA LEU A 100 3.21 -6.88 10.95
C LEU A 100 3.57 -8.09 11.80
N SER A 101 3.02 -8.16 13.01
CA SER A 101 3.56 -9.05 14.04
C SER A 101 2.57 -10.12 14.49
N GLU A 102 1.29 -9.81 14.53
CA GLU A 102 0.23 -10.72 14.97
C GLU A 102 -0.67 -11.14 13.81
N LEU A 103 -1.26 -12.35 13.89
CA LEU A 103 -2.18 -12.84 12.86
C LEU A 103 -3.41 -11.93 12.71
N GLY A 104 -3.92 -11.40 13.84
CA GLY A 104 -5.04 -10.46 13.84
C GLY A 104 -4.75 -9.12 13.18
N ASP A 105 -3.47 -8.73 13.02
CA ASP A 105 -3.12 -7.52 12.26
C ASP A 105 -3.50 -7.64 10.77
N LEU A 106 -3.74 -8.88 10.29
CA LEU A 106 -4.10 -9.22 8.91
C LEU A 106 -5.61 -9.31 8.70
N ASP A 107 -6.43 -9.36 9.76
CA ASP A 107 -7.89 -9.50 9.67
C ASP A 107 -8.55 -8.50 8.69
N PRO A 108 -8.12 -7.22 8.62
CA PRO A 108 -8.69 -6.27 7.66
C PRO A 108 -8.49 -6.62 6.18
N LEU A 109 -7.56 -7.54 5.85
CA LEU A 109 -7.38 -7.98 4.46
C LEU A 109 -8.52 -8.91 4.00
N SER A 110 -9.23 -9.55 4.93
CA SER A 110 -10.33 -10.47 4.64
C SER A 110 -11.52 -9.80 3.95
N THR A 111 -11.64 -8.48 4.08
CA THR A 111 -12.76 -7.71 3.52
C THR A 111 -12.52 -7.32 2.05
N LEU A 112 -11.28 -7.41 1.55
CA LEU A 112 -10.92 -7.01 0.19
C LEU A 112 -11.40 -8.05 -0.84
N PRO A 113 -12.47 -7.78 -1.62
CA PRO A 113 -13.16 -8.81 -2.38
C PRO A 113 -12.40 -9.29 -3.62
N LYS A 114 -11.37 -8.54 -4.04
CA LYS A 114 -10.57 -8.83 -5.25
C LYS A 114 -9.12 -9.17 -4.97
N LEU A 115 -8.70 -9.20 -3.70
CA LEU A 115 -7.30 -9.47 -3.36
C LEU A 115 -6.94 -10.91 -3.75
N ARG A 116 -5.95 -11.05 -4.63
CA ARG A 116 -5.50 -12.35 -5.18
C ARG A 116 -4.02 -12.60 -4.90
N THR A 117 -3.23 -11.53 -4.81
CA THR A 117 -1.80 -11.60 -4.59
C THR A 117 -1.44 -10.84 -3.32
N LEU A 118 -0.90 -11.55 -2.33
CA LEU A 118 -0.43 -10.99 -1.06
C LEU A 118 0.99 -11.48 -0.77
N SER A 119 1.91 -10.55 -0.52
CA SER A 119 3.24 -10.88 0.01
C SER A 119 3.42 -10.30 1.40
N LEU A 120 3.69 -11.15 2.38
CA LEU A 120 4.04 -10.79 3.76
C LEU A 120 5.46 -11.25 4.12
N MET A 121 6.30 -11.55 3.12
CA MET A 121 7.67 -12.02 3.35
C MET A 121 8.44 -11.04 4.24
N HIS A 122 9.30 -11.56 5.11
CA HIS A 122 10.08 -10.74 6.04
C HIS A 122 9.25 -9.83 6.95
N ASN A 123 8.04 -10.26 7.34
CA ASN A 123 7.32 -9.71 8.49
C ASN A 123 7.40 -10.68 9.68
N PRO A 124 7.42 -10.21 10.94
CA PRO A 124 7.41 -11.09 12.10
C PRO A 124 6.24 -12.10 12.12
N VAL A 125 5.06 -11.71 11.62
CA VAL A 125 3.87 -12.58 11.53
C VAL A 125 4.12 -13.87 10.73
N ALA A 126 5.03 -13.83 9.74
CA ALA A 126 5.33 -14.99 8.89
C ALA A 126 6.01 -16.14 9.67
N ASN A 127 6.53 -15.88 10.87
CA ASN A 127 7.15 -16.88 11.76
C ASN A 127 6.17 -17.42 12.82
N LYS A 128 4.92 -16.96 12.86
CA LYS A 128 3.92 -17.43 13.83
C LYS A 128 3.45 -18.85 13.49
N GLN A 129 3.08 -19.60 14.52
CA GLN A 129 2.43 -20.89 14.34
C GLN A 129 1.11 -20.71 13.58
N HIS A 130 0.79 -21.65 12.68
CA HIS A 130 -0.43 -21.62 11.87
C HIS A 130 -0.57 -20.41 10.93
N TYR A 131 0.55 -19.78 10.55
CA TYR A 131 0.53 -18.66 9.60
C TYR A 131 0.01 -19.05 8.19
N ARG A 132 0.21 -20.30 7.78
CA ARG A 132 -0.30 -20.87 6.51
C ARG A 132 -1.17 -22.08 6.77
#